data_AF-B7I070-F1
#
_entry.id   AF-B7I070-F1
#
_cell.length_a   1.000
_cell.length_b   1.000
_cell.length_c   1.000
_cell.angle_alpha   90.00
_cell.angle_beta   90.00
_cell.angle_gamma   90.00
#
_symmetry.space_group_name_H-M   'P 1'
#
loop_
_entity.id
_entity.type
_entity.pdbx_description
1 polymer ?
#
loop_
_entity_poly.entity_id
_entity_poly.type
_entity_poly.pdbx_seq_one_letter_code
_entity_poly.pdbx_strand_id
1 'polypeptide(L)'
;MKFRSKLFQFLLVSGLAILTFFSPIISQAEVQPVQSNDIVIEVNHPIKHIEYFSVESNGNTKKIDKSTYDAAKIVKEANELHKQSPESITPKNTDILQIGKQTVVPNQKQDNKTKQFKTAQQESVLALEYSTTFNEFTQSIDLSIKITDIIGQAPIVVLSNLSLYAGDIYDDAYYRQGYLEVDWQGSQIHPGQIAQKSFKVNSTKWWATNHNTTAGWVGSYPQTSSEQYDPTLANKKAVMYPIIYNGHSKQYMPIPKRANLPKADNPVDWDSYKRAAYIAQYIDTYGNPGWDWSEADIHHIIPRAYGGNNSFDNLFPLPRQIHQQIVNPWWSAY
;
A
#
# COMPACT_ATOMS: atom_id res chain seq x y z
N MET A 1 -46.37 35.86 -7.52
CA MET A 1 -46.68 35.03 -8.71
C MET A 1 -47.12 33.66 -8.20
N LYS A 2 -48.36 33.22 -8.44
CA LYS A 2 -48.89 31.90 -8.02
C LYS A 2 -49.34 31.15 -9.27
N PHE A 3 -48.94 29.89 -9.44
CA PHE A 3 -49.52 29.02 -10.46
C PHE A 3 -50.19 27.80 -9.82
N ARG A 4 -51.32 27.39 -10.43
CA ARG A 4 -52.31 26.46 -9.90
C ARG A 4 -52.37 25.19 -10.75
N SER A 5 -52.48 24.04 -10.05
CA SER A 5 -53.56 23.02 -10.18
C SER A 5 -53.72 22.11 -11.41
N LYS A 6 -54.42 20.99 -11.14
CA LYS A 6 -55.00 19.91 -11.97
C LYS A 6 -54.16 18.63 -11.86
N LEU A 7 -54.55 17.54 -11.19
CA LEU A 7 -55.86 16.90 -10.97
C LEU A 7 -56.55 16.46 -12.27
N PHE A 8 -56.58 15.15 -12.49
CA PHE A 8 -57.49 14.46 -13.41
C PHE A 8 -57.93 13.13 -12.79
N GLN A 9 -59.25 12.96 -12.63
CA GLN A 9 -59.91 11.68 -12.47
C GLN A 9 -60.66 11.39 -13.77
N PHE A 10 -60.80 10.11 -14.14
CA PHE A 10 -61.80 9.66 -15.10
C PHE A 10 -62.54 8.44 -14.56
N LEU A 11 -63.81 8.35 -14.94
CA LEU A 11 -64.82 7.38 -14.51
C LEU A 11 -65.71 7.11 -15.75
N LEU A 12 -66.54 6.06 -15.70
CA LEU A 12 -67.51 5.57 -16.70
C LEU A 12 -66.98 4.70 -17.86
N VAL A 13 -67.75 3.74 -18.43
CA VAL A 13 -68.82 2.82 -17.92
C VAL A 13 -69.30 1.87 -19.05
N SER A 14 -69.87 0.71 -18.69
CA SER A 14 -70.77 -0.18 -19.48
C SER A 14 -70.30 -0.92 -20.76
N GLY A 15 -70.84 -2.14 -20.93
CA GLY A 15 -70.82 -2.92 -22.17
C GLY A 15 -71.34 -4.36 -21.99
N LEU A 16 -72.65 -4.59 -22.19
CA LEU A 16 -73.35 -5.87 -22.01
C LEU A 16 -73.48 -6.65 -23.34
N ALA A 17 -73.31 -7.98 -23.33
CA ALA A 17 -73.91 -8.88 -24.34
C ALA A 17 -74.05 -10.33 -23.84
N ILE A 18 -75.15 -10.99 -24.22
CA ILE A 18 -75.55 -12.36 -23.86
C ILE A 18 -75.56 -13.22 -25.13
N LEU A 19 -75.16 -14.51 -25.06
CA LEU A 19 -75.71 -15.52 -25.97
C LEU A 19 -75.56 -16.96 -25.44
N THR A 20 -76.60 -17.76 -25.66
CA THR A 20 -76.86 -19.11 -25.11
C THR A 20 -76.85 -20.19 -26.19
N PHE A 21 -76.45 -21.44 -25.89
CA PHE A 21 -76.90 -22.65 -26.61
C PHE A 21 -76.84 -23.92 -25.74
N PHE A 22 -77.67 -24.93 -26.08
CA PHE A 22 -77.83 -26.25 -25.43
C PHE A 22 -76.99 -27.33 -26.18
N SER A 23 -76.86 -28.63 -25.85
CA SER A 23 -77.40 -29.60 -24.86
C SER A 23 -76.54 -30.91 -24.95
N PRO A 24 -76.86 -32.09 -24.37
CA PRO A 24 -77.63 -32.48 -23.17
C PRO A 24 -76.90 -33.49 -22.22
N ILE A 25 -77.60 -33.81 -21.11
CA ILE A 25 -77.51 -34.95 -20.15
C ILE A 25 -76.65 -36.19 -20.51
N ILE A 26 -75.78 -36.62 -19.57
CA ILE A 26 -75.59 -38.03 -19.17
C ILE A 26 -75.57 -38.10 -17.64
N SER A 27 -76.20 -39.12 -17.04
CA SER A 27 -76.17 -39.39 -15.60
C SER A 27 -75.21 -40.54 -15.28
N GLN A 28 -74.29 -40.30 -14.34
CA GLN A 28 -73.65 -41.34 -13.53
C GLN A 28 -73.51 -40.80 -12.11
N ALA A 29 -73.84 -41.62 -11.12
CA ALA A 29 -73.72 -41.28 -9.71
C ALA A 29 -72.61 -42.13 -9.09
N GLU A 30 -71.67 -41.51 -8.37
CA GLU A 30 -71.12 -42.10 -7.13
C GLU A 30 -70.31 -41.12 -6.26
N VAL A 31 -70.28 -41.43 -4.94
CA VAL A 31 -69.39 -40.94 -3.86
C VAL A 31 -69.44 -39.45 -3.44
N GLN A 32 -69.74 -39.23 -2.15
CA GLN A 32 -69.59 -37.95 -1.44
C GLN A 32 -68.14 -37.69 -1.01
N PRO A 33 -67.78 -36.41 -0.80
CA PRO A 33 -66.96 -36.07 0.36
C PRO A 33 -67.68 -35.11 1.33
N VAL A 34 -67.39 -35.33 2.62
CA VAL A 34 -67.85 -34.58 3.79
C VAL A 34 -67.49 -33.09 3.68
N GLN A 35 -68.35 -32.20 4.21
CA GLN A 35 -67.97 -30.80 4.45
C GLN A 35 -66.77 -30.74 5.40
N SER A 36 -65.59 -30.45 4.86
CA SER A 36 -64.46 -30.00 5.66
C SER A 36 -64.82 -28.64 6.23
N ASN A 37 -64.93 -28.54 7.56
CA ASN A 37 -64.84 -27.24 8.22
C ASN A 37 -63.52 -26.57 7.80
N ASP A 38 -63.53 -25.25 7.59
CA ASP A 38 -62.33 -24.50 7.23
C ASP A 38 -61.32 -24.54 8.39
N ILE A 39 -60.37 -25.47 8.32
CA ILE A 39 -59.24 -25.52 9.24
C ILE A 39 -58.28 -24.40 8.82
N VAL A 40 -58.44 -23.23 9.46
CA VAL A 40 -57.41 -22.20 9.44
C VAL A 40 -56.21 -22.73 10.21
N ILE A 41 -55.24 -23.28 9.50
CA ILE A 41 -53.92 -23.59 10.06
C ILE A 41 -53.20 -22.27 10.27
N GLU A 42 -53.30 -21.70 11.47
CA GLU A 42 -52.36 -20.67 11.90
C GLU A 42 -50.95 -21.29 11.92
N VAL A 43 -50.17 -20.95 10.89
CA VAL A 43 -48.75 -21.32 10.83
C VAL A 43 -48.05 -20.56 11.94
N ASN A 44 -47.78 -21.25 13.05
CA ASN A 44 -47.03 -20.73 14.19
C ASN A 44 -45.62 -20.32 13.74
N HIS A 45 -45.45 -19.05 13.38
CA HIS A 45 -44.15 -18.48 13.05
C HIS A 45 -43.39 -18.29 14.37
N PRO A 46 -42.21 -18.92 14.56
CA PRO A 46 -41.45 -18.76 15.79
C PRO A 46 -40.95 -17.32 15.90
N ILE A 47 -41.53 -16.55 16.83
CA ILE A 47 -41.05 -15.20 17.18
C ILE A 47 -39.69 -15.36 17.86
N LYS A 48 -38.61 -15.06 17.14
CA LYS A 48 -37.24 -15.07 17.66
C LYS A 48 -36.87 -13.68 18.16
N HIS A 49 -36.69 -13.56 19.47
CA HIS A 49 -36.12 -12.38 20.12
C HIS A 49 -34.66 -12.67 20.48
N ILE A 50 -33.77 -11.69 20.24
CA ILE A 50 -32.34 -11.78 20.55
C ILE A 50 -31.97 -10.56 21.37
N GLU A 51 -31.31 -10.78 22.49
CA GLU A 51 -30.80 -9.72 23.38
C GLU A 51 -29.28 -9.75 23.42
N TYR A 52 -28.69 -8.56 23.48
CA TYR A 52 -27.25 -8.36 23.52
C TYR A 52 -26.89 -7.71 24.86
N PHE A 53 -25.82 -8.18 25.49
CA PHE A 53 -25.35 -7.68 26.78
C PHE A 53 -23.84 -7.45 26.73
N SER A 54 -23.38 -6.48 27.52
CA SER A 54 -21.96 -6.21 27.76
C SER A 54 -21.65 -6.20 29.25
N VAL A 55 -20.44 -6.60 29.63
CA VAL A 55 -19.86 -6.39 30.96
C VAL A 55 -18.89 -5.20 30.87
N GLU A 56 -19.00 -4.26 31.81
CA GLU A 56 -18.08 -3.13 31.96
C GLU A 56 -16.85 -3.51 32.81
N SER A 57 -15.79 -2.71 32.78
CA SER A 57 -14.54 -2.98 33.52
C SER A 57 -14.69 -3.03 35.05
N ASN A 58 -15.79 -2.47 35.57
CA ASN A 58 -16.19 -2.53 36.98
C ASN A 58 -16.99 -3.81 37.34
N GLY A 59 -17.26 -4.70 36.38
CA GLY A 59 -18.06 -5.92 36.55
C GLY A 59 -19.57 -5.75 36.34
N ASN A 60 -20.07 -4.54 36.13
CA ASN A 60 -21.50 -4.29 35.90
C ASN A 60 -21.93 -4.80 34.52
N THR A 61 -23.11 -5.41 34.45
CA THR A 61 -23.76 -5.80 33.19
C THR A 61 -24.75 -4.74 32.71
N LYS A 62 -24.84 -4.57 31.39
CA LYS A 62 -25.90 -3.78 30.75
C LYS A 62 -26.37 -4.42 29.46
N LYS A 63 -27.64 -4.21 29.12
CA LYS A 63 -28.18 -4.51 27.79
C LYS A 63 -27.67 -3.48 26.78
N ILE A 64 -27.31 -3.95 25.59
CA ILE A 64 -26.84 -3.11 24.47
C ILE A 64 -27.70 -3.38 23.23
N ASP A 65 -27.62 -2.48 22.25
CA ASP A 65 -28.23 -2.70 20.94
C ASP A 65 -27.38 -3.61 20.04
N LYS A 66 -27.99 -4.09 18.95
CA LYS A 66 -27.33 -4.96 17.96
C LYS A 66 -26.15 -4.26 17.28
N SER A 67 -26.25 -2.97 16.98
CA SER A 67 -25.18 -2.19 16.33
C SER A 67 -23.91 -2.14 17.19
N THR A 68 -24.05 -2.01 18.50
CA THR A 68 -22.94 -2.02 19.47
C THR A 68 -22.28 -3.39 19.53
N TYR A 69 -23.09 -4.47 19.53
CA TYR A 69 -22.58 -5.84 19.46
C TYR A 69 -21.85 -6.12 18.14
N ASP A 70 -22.46 -5.77 17.00
CA ASP A 70 -21.89 -5.97 15.67
C ASP A 70 -20.57 -5.18 15.53
N ALA A 71 -20.51 -3.94 16.03
CA ALA A 71 -19.29 -3.15 16.05
C ALA A 71 -18.18 -3.79 16.91
N ALA A 72 -18.50 -4.20 18.15
CA ALA A 72 -17.55 -4.87 19.03
C ALA A 72 -17.03 -6.20 18.43
N LYS A 73 -17.89 -6.93 17.72
CA LYS A 73 -17.51 -8.13 16.97
C LYS A 73 -16.48 -7.83 15.88
N ILE A 74 -16.70 -6.80 15.05
CA ILE A 74 -15.75 -6.41 13.99
C ILE A 74 -14.41 -5.92 14.58
N VAL A 75 -14.43 -5.17 15.70
CA VAL A 75 -13.19 -4.78 16.40
C VAL A 75 -12.41 -6.01 16.87
N LYS A 76 -13.11 -7.01 17.42
CA LYS A 76 -12.49 -8.28 17.82
C LYS A 76 -11.90 -9.04 16.62
N GLU A 77 -12.68 -9.23 15.55
CA GLU A 77 -12.23 -9.93 14.34
C GLU A 77 -11.03 -9.22 13.69
N ALA A 78 -10.99 -7.89 13.71
CA ALA A 78 -9.86 -7.12 13.21
C ALA A 78 -8.59 -7.33 14.05
N ASN A 79 -8.71 -7.37 15.39
CA ASN A 79 -7.58 -7.68 16.28
C ASN A 79 -7.07 -9.13 16.12
N GLU A 80 -7.96 -10.10 15.88
CA GLU A 80 -7.58 -11.50 15.60
C GLU A 80 -6.91 -11.67 14.22
N LEU A 81 -7.28 -10.85 13.24
CA LEU A 81 -6.72 -10.88 11.88
C LEU A 81 -5.40 -10.08 11.75
N HIS A 82 -5.26 -9.01 12.52
CA HIS A 82 -4.09 -8.13 12.48
C HIS A 82 -2.83 -8.84 12.98
N LYS A 83 -1.70 -8.55 12.35
CA LYS A 83 -0.40 -9.17 12.68
C LYS A 83 0.66 -8.09 12.79
N GLN A 84 1.49 -8.20 13.82
CA GLN A 84 2.71 -7.39 13.90
C GLN A 84 3.65 -7.73 12.74
N SER A 85 4.44 -6.76 12.29
CA SER A 85 5.48 -7.00 11.30
C SER A 85 6.55 -7.94 11.87
N PRO A 86 7.17 -8.83 11.07
CA PRO A 86 8.15 -9.79 11.55
C PRO A 86 9.40 -9.11 12.13
N GLU A 87 10.18 -9.83 12.95
CA GLU A 87 11.46 -9.32 13.49
C GLU A 87 12.51 -9.02 12.42
N SER A 88 12.45 -9.74 11.30
CA SER A 88 13.32 -9.56 10.15
C SER A 88 12.57 -9.74 8.84
N ILE A 89 13.11 -9.16 7.77
CA ILE A 89 12.65 -9.29 6.39
C ILE A 89 13.84 -9.54 5.47
N THR A 90 13.58 -10.11 4.29
CA THR A 90 14.51 -10.11 3.15
C THR A 90 13.87 -9.28 2.04
N PRO A 91 14.61 -8.39 1.36
CA PRO A 91 14.10 -7.63 0.22
C PRO A 91 13.55 -8.53 -0.89
N LYS A 92 12.31 -8.26 -1.30
CA LYS A 92 11.62 -9.03 -2.35
C LYS A 92 12.04 -8.64 -3.77
N ASN A 93 12.64 -7.47 -3.94
CA ASN A 93 13.03 -6.90 -5.23
C ASN A 93 14.55 -6.79 -5.31
N THR A 94 15.16 -7.45 -6.29
CA THR A 94 16.63 -7.42 -6.51
C THR A 94 17.08 -6.33 -7.48
N ASP A 95 16.16 -5.61 -8.11
CA ASP A 95 16.43 -4.95 -9.39
C ASP A 95 16.96 -3.52 -9.26
N ILE A 96 16.96 -2.94 -8.05
CA ILE A 96 17.49 -1.58 -7.79
C ILE A 96 19.02 -1.55 -7.98
N LEU A 97 19.72 -2.66 -7.77
CA LEU A 97 21.15 -2.79 -8.13
C LEU A 97 21.36 -3.04 -9.64
N GLN A 98 20.30 -3.25 -10.42
CA GLN A 98 20.34 -3.58 -11.85
C GLN A 98 19.71 -2.52 -12.76
N ILE A 99 19.74 -1.23 -12.38
CA ILE A 99 19.22 -0.13 -13.23
C ILE A 99 19.94 0.00 -14.60
N GLY A 100 20.98 -0.81 -14.86
CA GLY A 100 21.59 -1.02 -16.18
C GLY A 100 20.89 -2.03 -17.10
N LYS A 101 19.75 -2.64 -16.71
CA LYS A 101 19.03 -3.65 -17.53
C LYS A 101 17.52 -3.43 -17.74
N GLN A 102 16.99 -2.24 -17.45
CA GLN A 102 15.62 -1.91 -17.87
C GLN A 102 15.55 -1.57 -19.36
N THR A 103 15.32 -2.60 -20.18
CA THR A 103 14.67 -2.42 -21.48
C THR A 103 13.32 -1.76 -21.23
N VAL A 104 13.02 -0.65 -21.92
CA VAL A 104 11.69 -0.03 -21.83
C VAL A 104 10.65 -0.99 -22.38
N VAL A 105 9.95 -1.70 -21.51
CA VAL A 105 8.77 -2.50 -21.87
C VAL A 105 7.66 -1.50 -22.18
N PRO A 106 7.16 -1.43 -23.44
CA PRO A 106 6.03 -0.57 -23.74
C PRO A 106 4.81 -1.05 -22.95
N ASN A 107 4.12 -0.14 -22.25
CA ASN A 107 2.88 -0.45 -21.54
C ASN A 107 1.93 -1.23 -22.46
N GLN A 108 1.70 -2.52 -22.14
CA GLN A 108 0.59 -3.24 -22.74
C GLN A 108 -0.70 -2.57 -22.24
N LYS A 109 -1.43 -1.95 -23.17
CA LYS A 109 -2.79 -1.50 -22.91
C LYS A 109 -3.61 -2.73 -22.52
N GLN A 110 -4.00 -2.83 -21.26
CA GLN A 110 -5.08 -3.73 -20.88
C GLN A 110 -6.38 -3.15 -21.42
N ASP A 111 -7.00 -3.88 -22.36
CA ASP A 111 -8.32 -3.56 -22.87
C ASP A 111 -9.37 -3.77 -21.76
N ASN A 112 -9.69 -2.70 -21.04
CA ASN A 112 -10.77 -2.66 -20.06
C ASN A 112 -12.12 -2.87 -20.76
N LYS A 113 -12.52 -4.14 -20.93
CA LYS A 113 -13.88 -4.52 -21.33
C LYS A 113 -14.86 -4.20 -20.20
N THR A 114 -15.49 -3.03 -20.29
CA THR A 114 -16.49 -2.55 -19.35
C THR A 114 -17.69 -3.51 -19.28
N LYS A 115 -17.77 -4.33 -18.23
CA LYS A 115 -19.04 -4.96 -17.84
C LYS A 115 -19.89 -3.93 -17.12
N GLN A 116 -21.03 -3.55 -17.70
CA GLN A 116 -22.05 -2.80 -16.97
C GLN A 116 -22.63 -3.68 -15.86
N PHE A 117 -22.35 -3.33 -14.61
CA PHE A 117 -23.07 -3.86 -13.45
C PHE A 117 -24.29 -2.99 -13.16
N LYS A 118 -25.44 -3.63 -12.88
CA LYS A 118 -26.70 -2.95 -12.57
C LYS A 118 -26.68 -2.45 -11.13
N THR A 119 -26.96 -1.17 -10.92
CA THR A 119 -27.22 -0.54 -9.59
C THR A 119 -26.25 -0.97 -8.49
N ALA A 120 -25.03 -0.43 -8.53
CA ALA A 120 -24.02 -0.66 -7.51
C ALA A 120 -24.44 -0.04 -6.16
N GLN A 121 -24.32 -0.84 -5.10
CA GLN A 121 -24.21 -0.33 -3.73
C GLN A 121 -22.90 0.47 -3.64
N GLN A 122 -22.93 1.67 -3.07
CA GLN A 122 -21.75 2.53 -2.98
C GLN A 122 -20.65 1.84 -2.17
N GLU A 123 -19.50 1.58 -2.79
CA GLU A 123 -18.35 0.98 -2.12
C GLU A 123 -17.85 1.89 -1.00
N SER A 124 -17.45 1.28 0.12
CA SER A 124 -16.82 1.99 1.23
C SER A 124 -15.30 1.78 1.15
N VAL A 125 -14.55 2.87 1.09
CA VAL A 125 -13.11 2.87 0.79
C VAL A 125 -12.37 3.69 1.84
N LEU A 126 -11.24 3.17 2.31
CA LEU A 126 -10.28 3.86 3.15
C LEU A 126 -8.99 4.06 2.35
N ALA A 127 -8.51 5.31 2.24
CA ALA A 127 -7.20 5.61 1.68
C ALA A 127 -6.21 5.95 2.81
N LEU A 128 -5.03 5.32 2.75
CA LEU A 128 -3.93 5.51 3.69
C LEU A 128 -2.64 5.87 2.94
N GLU A 129 -1.89 6.80 3.51
CA GLU A 129 -0.56 7.19 3.09
C GLU A 129 0.46 6.71 4.13
N TYR A 130 1.46 5.95 3.69
CA TYR A 130 2.62 5.54 4.47
C TYR A 130 3.81 6.35 3.98
N SER A 131 4.51 7.05 4.87
CA SER A 131 5.71 7.81 4.51
C SER A 131 6.91 7.38 5.34
N THR A 132 8.08 7.38 4.69
CA THR A 132 9.40 7.13 5.27
C THR A 132 10.30 8.28 4.82
N THR A 133 10.49 9.28 5.68
CA THR A 133 11.24 10.50 5.35
C THR A 133 12.63 10.43 5.95
N PHE A 134 13.66 10.57 5.11
CA PHE A 134 15.06 10.62 5.52
C PHE A 134 15.48 12.08 5.78
N ASN A 135 15.85 12.42 7.01
CA ASN A 135 16.00 13.80 7.45
C ASN A 135 17.44 14.10 7.91
N GLU A 136 18.20 14.83 7.09
CA GLU A 136 19.61 15.15 7.37
C GLU A 136 19.78 15.98 8.65
N PHE A 137 18.92 16.97 8.86
CA PHE A 137 19.06 17.94 9.94
C PHE A 137 18.88 17.30 11.32
N THR A 138 17.90 16.41 11.45
CA THR A 138 17.63 15.66 12.68
C THR A 138 18.42 14.35 12.75
N GLN A 139 19.05 13.91 11.66
CA GLN A 139 19.70 12.60 11.53
C GLN A 139 18.73 11.48 11.93
N SER A 140 17.52 11.53 11.37
CA SER A 140 16.45 10.55 11.63
C SER A 140 15.78 10.05 10.37
N ILE A 141 15.13 8.90 10.51
CA ILE A 141 14.11 8.41 9.60
C ILE A 141 12.77 8.60 10.31
N ASP A 142 11.91 9.41 9.69
CA ASP A 142 10.63 9.80 10.23
C ASP A 142 9.54 8.99 9.52
N LEU A 143 8.83 8.13 10.26
CA LEU A 143 7.72 7.33 9.75
C LEU A 143 6.40 8.06 9.98
N SER A 144 5.45 7.95 9.05
CA SER A 144 4.06 8.36 9.30
C SER A 144 3.04 7.45 8.63
N ILE A 145 1.89 7.31 9.30
CA ILE A 145 0.66 6.71 8.77
C ILE A 145 -0.41 7.80 8.80
N LYS A 146 -1.11 8.03 7.69
CA LYS A 146 -2.11 9.10 7.55
C LYS A 146 -3.35 8.60 6.82
N ILE A 147 -4.54 8.91 7.32
CA ILE A 147 -5.79 8.78 6.57
C ILE A 147 -5.86 9.94 5.57
N THR A 148 -5.82 9.62 4.28
CA THR A 148 -5.90 10.63 3.21
C THR A 148 -7.33 10.88 2.77
N ASP A 149 -8.16 9.84 2.67
CA ASP A 149 -9.55 9.95 2.24
C ASP A 149 -10.41 8.79 2.78
N ILE A 150 -11.73 9.02 2.84
CA ILE A 150 -12.75 8.01 3.17
C ILE A 150 -13.95 8.24 2.26
N ILE A 151 -14.30 7.23 1.45
CA ILE A 151 -15.48 7.25 0.58
C ILE A 151 -16.52 6.28 1.16
N GLY A 152 -17.80 6.67 1.15
CA GLY A 152 -18.89 5.82 1.66
C GLY A 152 -18.94 5.81 3.20
N GLN A 153 -19.10 4.63 3.79
CA GLN A 153 -19.10 4.47 5.25
C GLN A 153 -17.66 4.45 5.78
N ALA A 154 -17.38 5.16 6.87
CA ALA A 154 -16.09 5.03 7.56
C ALA A 154 -15.92 3.65 8.21
N PRO A 155 -14.70 3.08 8.22
CA PRO A 155 -14.43 1.92 9.07
C PRO A 155 -14.60 2.31 10.54
N ILE A 156 -14.87 1.32 11.39
CA ILE A 156 -14.99 1.49 12.84
C ILE A 156 -13.69 1.16 13.59
N VAL A 157 -12.76 0.50 12.92
CA VAL A 157 -11.42 0.17 13.41
C VAL A 157 -10.41 0.23 12.26
N VAL A 158 -9.25 0.82 12.52
CA VAL A 158 -8.06 0.77 11.67
C VAL A 158 -6.86 0.46 12.56
N LEU A 159 -6.37 -0.78 12.45
CA LEU A 159 -5.14 -1.25 13.11
C LEU A 159 -4.03 -1.21 12.06
N SER A 160 -2.94 -0.48 12.30
CA SER A 160 -1.83 -0.41 11.35
C SER A 160 -0.48 -0.35 12.04
N ASN A 161 0.49 -1.10 11.49
CA ASN A 161 1.89 -0.99 11.81
C ASN A 161 2.69 -0.59 10.57
N LEU A 162 3.68 0.29 10.77
CA LEU A 162 4.71 0.65 9.80
C LEU A 162 6.06 0.42 10.49
N SER A 163 6.74 -0.66 10.12
CA SER A 163 8.01 -1.09 10.70
C SER A 163 9.20 -0.67 9.84
N LEU A 164 10.24 -0.18 10.49
CA LEU A 164 11.52 0.20 9.90
C LEU A 164 12.57 -0.87 10.17
N TYR A 165 13.27 -1.29 9.12
CA TYR A 165 14.29 -2.32 9.15
C TYR A 165 15.62 -1.78 8.61
N ALA A 166 16.73 -2.30 9.13
CA ALA A 166 18.07 -2.01 8.63
C ALA A 166 18.85 -3.28 8.28
N GLY A 167 19.61 -3.22 7.20
CA GLY A 167 20.48 -4.27 6.70
C GLY A 167 21.86 -3.73 6.33
N ASP A 168 22.87 -4.60 6.36
CA ASP A 168 24.26 -4.28 5.98
C ASP A 168 24.55 -4.56 4.50
N ILE A 169 23.75 -5.43 3.88
CA ILE A 169 23.91 -5.92 2.51
C ILE A 169 22.53 -5.87 1.85
N TYR A 170 22.48 -5.35 0.61
CA TYR A 170 21.22 -5.06 -0.09
C TYR A 170 20.22 -6.23 -0.20
N ASP A 171 20.69 -7.45 -0.41
CA ASP A 171 19.88 -8.64 -0.69
C ASP A 171 19.94 -9.69 0.43
N ASP A 172 20.35 -9.29 1.63
CA ASP A 172 20.45 -10.14 2.82
C ASP A 172 19.30 -9.87 3.81
N ALA A 173 19.37 -10.41 5.03
CA ALA A 173 18.42 -10.15 6.09
C ALA A 173 18.52 -8.72 6.66
N TYR A 174 17.37 -8.08 6.84
CA TYR A 174 17.22 -6.78 7.50
C TYR A 174 16.48 -7.00 8.81
N TYR A 175 16.93 -6.34 9.88
CA TYR A 175 16.38 -6.49 11.23
C TYR A 175 15.61 -5.25 11.66
N ARG A 176 14.48 -5.44 12.33
CA ARG A 176 13.58 -4.35 12.73
C ARG A 176 14.28 -3.42 13.74
N GLN A 177 14.46 -2.16 13.36
CA GLN A 177 15.03 -1.11 14.22
C GLN A 177 13.95 -0.42 15.06
N GLY A 178 12.68 -0.50 14.62
CA GLY A 178 11.53 0.00 15.35
C GLY A 178 10.28 0.05 14.49
N TYR A 179 9.19 0.52 15.05
CA TYR A 179 7.89 0.58 14.39
C TYR A 179 7.03 1.74 14.91
N LEU A 180 6.15 2.22 14.05
CA LEU A 180 5.00 3.04 14.37
C LEU A 180 3.76 2.16 14.33
N GLU A 181 2.94 2.18 15.38
CA GLU A 181 1.68 1.44 15.49
C GLU A 181 0.53 2.41 15.77
N VAL A 182 -0.65 2.12 15.22
CA VAL A 182 -1.90 2.83 15.48
C VAL A 182 -3.05 1.84 15.67
N ASP A 183 -3.90 2.16 16.63
CA ASP A 183 -5.24 1.60 16.82
C ASP A 183 -6.19 2.79 16.84
N TRP A 184 -6.78 3.09 15.68
CA TRP A 184 -7.79 4.14 15.55
C TRP A 184 -9.17 3.51 15.54
N GLN A 185 -10.06 4.00 16.41
CA GLN A 185 -11.43 3.50 16.54
C GLN A 185 -12.43 4.66 16.54
N GLY A 186 -13.62 4.41 15.98
CA GLY A 186 -14.74 5.34 15.99
C GLY A 186 -14.36 6.74 15.48
N SER A 187 -14.53 7.75 16.34
CA SER A 187 -14.30 9.17 15.99
C SER A 187 -12.85 9.54 15.68
N GLN A 188 -11.87 8.67 15.95
CA GLN A 188 -10.48 8.87 15.54
C GLN A 188 -10.27 8.64 14.04
N ILE A 189 -11.21 7.97 13.37
CA ILE A 189 -11.11 7.59 11.95
C ILE A 189 -11.74 8.70 11.09
N HIS A 190 -10.91 9.66 10.67
CA HIS A 190 -11.30 10.73 9.76
C HIS A 190 -10.17 11.12 8.81
N PRO A 191 -10.46 11.67 7.61
CA PRO A 191 -9.43 12.24 6.75
C PRO A 191 -8.57 13.28 7.49
N GLY A 192 -7.27 13.25 7.23
CA GLY A 192 -6.27 14.09 7.91
C GLY A 192 -5.76 13.53 9.24
N GLN A 193 -6.36 12.47 9.81
CA GLN A 193 -5.80 11.79 10.97
C GLN A 193 -4.41 11.24 10.64
N ILE A 194 -3.44 11.46 11.53
CA ILE A 194 -2.04 11.11 11.31
C ILE A 194 -1.36 10.64 12.61
N ALA A 195 -0.48 9.67 12.50
CA ALA A 195 0.50 9.32 13.53
C ALA A 195 1.90 9.37 12.94
N GLN A 196 2.90 9.73 13.75
CA GLN A 196 4.28 9.92 13.32
C GLN A 196 5.27 9.42 14.38
N LYS A 197 6.44 8.94 13.97
CA LYS A 197 7.53 8.53 14.88
C LYS A 197 8.89 8.60 14.20
N SER A 198 9.87 9.22 14.88
CA SER A 198 11.24 9.40 14.40
C SER A 198 12.21 8.39 15.00
N PHE A 199 13.09 7.84 14.18
CA PHE A 199 14.14 6.90 14.55
C PHE A 199 15.51 7.50 14.24
N LYS A 200 16.41 7.58 15.23
CA LYS A 200 17.76 8.13 15.01
C LYS A 200 18.60 7.19 14.14
N VAL A 201 19.28 7.77 13.15
CA VAL A 201 20.29 7.09 12.35
C VAL A 201 21.66 7.38 12.96
N ASN A 202 22.48 6.35 13.11
CA ASN A 202 23.82 6.43 13.72
C ASN A 202 24.92 5.77 12.88
N SER A 203 24.55 5.10 11.80
CA SER A 203 25.43 4.32 10.93
C SER A 203 24.86 4.27 9.51
N THR A 204 25.75 4.13 8.53
CA THR A 204 25.35 3.88 7.15
C THR A 204 24.74 2.48 7.06
N LYS A 205 23.52 2.39 6.52
CA LYS A 205 22.74 1.15 6.40
C LYS A 205 21.88 1.19 5.15
N TRP A 206 21.51 0.00 4.67
CA TRP A 206 20.32 -0.13 3.86
C TRP A 206 19.09 -0.10 4.76
N TRP A 207 18.08 0.66 4.39
CA TRP A 207 16.83 0.82 5.13
C TRP A 207 15.66 0.35 4.29
N ALA A 208 14.71 -0.34 4.91
CA ALA A 208 13.47 -0.76 4.26
C ALA A 208 12.30 -0.64 5.23
N THR A 209 11.08 -0.47 4.71
CA THR A 209 9.86 -0.43 5.52
C THR A 209 8.85 -1.48 5.08
N ASN A 210 8.09 -2.01 6.04
CA ASN A 210 6.96 -2.89 5.78
C ASN A 210 5.75 -2.34 6.54
N HIS A 211 4.60 -2.26 5.88
CA HIS A 211 3.33 -2.02 6.56
C HIS A 211 2.52 -3.31 6.67
N ASN A 212 1.72 -3.41 7.72
CA ASN A 212 0.58 -4.29 7.77
C ASN A 212 -0.60 -3.55 8.40
N THR A 213 -1.75 -3.59 7.76
CA THR A 213 -2.91 -2.77 8.11
C THR A 213 -4.20 -3.56 7.97
N THR A 214 -5.02 -3.54 9.00
CA THR A 214 -6.33 -4.19 9.07
C THR A 214 -7.41 -3.15 9.32
N ALA A 215 -8.39 -3.06 8.43
CA ALA A 215 -9.53 -2.15 8.55
C ALA A 215 -10.86 -2.94 8.57
N GLY A 216 -11.81 -2.50 9.39
CA GLY A 216 -13.10 -3.18 9.58
C GLY A 216 -14.30 -2.24 9.52
N TRP A 217 -15.31 -2.63 8.75
CA TRP A 217 -16.61 -1.93 8.65
C TRP A 217 -17.73 -2.81 9.20
N VAL A 218 -18.71 -2.18 9.86
CA VAL A 218 -19.91 -2.88 10.37
C VAL A 218 -20.62 -3.60 9.22
N GLY A 219 -20.91 -4.89 9.41
CA GLY A 219 -21.58 -5.73 8.40
C GLY A 219 -20.65 -6.35 7.35
N SER A 220 -19.33 -6.18 7.47
CA SER A 220 -18.32 -6.79 6.58
C SER A 220 -17.23 -7.49 7.39
N TYR A 221 -16.56 -8.49 6.83
CA TYR A 221 -15.38 -9.09 7.47
C TYR A 221 -14.16 -8.16 7.27
N PRO A 222 -13.35 -7.90 8.32
CA PRO A 222 -12.16 -7.06 8.21
C PRO A 222 -11.22 -7.46 7.08
N GLN A 223 -10.57 -6.48 6.47
CA GLN A 223 -9.62 -6.68 5.37
C GLN A 223 -8.22 -6.24 5.79
N THR A 224 -7.21 -6.99 5.34
CA THR A 224 -5.80 -6.73 5.66
C THR A 224 -4.98 -6.50 4.40
N SER A 225 -4.16 -5.44 4.40
CA SER A 225 -3.16 -5.12 3.39
C SER A 225 -1.78 -5.12 4.02
N SER A 226 -0.79 -5.75 3.37
CA SER A 226 0.61 -5.67 3.76
C SER A 226 1.51 -5.57 2.54
N GLU A 227 2.44 -4.62 2.59
CA GLU A 227 3.41 -4.39 1.53
C GLU A 227 4.78 -4.10 2.14
N GLN A 228 5.83 -4.42 1.39
CA GLN A 228 7.22 -4.14 1.76
C GLN A 228 7.77 -3.20 0.70
N TYR A 229 8.24 -2.04 1.14
CA TYR A 229 8.87 -1.05 0.29
C TYR A 229 10.32 -1.41 0.00
N ASP A 230 10.77 -0.95 -1.15
CA ASP A 230 12.08 -1.20 -1.72
C ASP A 230 13.23 -0.62 -0.85
N PRO A 231 14.38 -1.33 -0.70
CA PRO A 231 15.45 -0.83 0.16
C PRO A 231 16.15 0.40 -0.38
N THR A 232 16.52 1.31 0.52
CA THR A 232 17.25 2.55 0.22
C THR A 232 18.54 2.62 1.05
N LEU A 233 19.68 2.82 0.39
CA LEU A 233 20.97 3.05 1.06
C LEU A 233 20.99 4.49 1.59
N ALA A 234 21.22 4.68 2.89
CA ALA A 234 21.42 6.00 3.47
C ALA A 234 22.61 6.01 4.43
N ASN A 235 23.35 7.13 4.43
CA ASN A 235 24.52 7.30 5.30
C ASN A 235 24.12 7.58 6.76
N LYS A 236 25.10 7.70 7.66
CA LYS A 236 24.83 7.91 9.10
C LYS A 236 24.12 9.22 9.45
N LYS A 237 23.98 10.15 8.50
CA LYS A 237 23.17 11.36 8.64
C LYS A 237 21.73 11.21 8.14
N ALA A 238 21.31 10.04 7.67
CA ALA A 238 20.06 9.85 6.92
C ALA A 238 20.03 10.66 5.60
N VAL A 239 21.14 10.74 4.86
CA VAL A 239 21.12 11.18 3.46
C VAL A 239 21.10 9.94 2.56
N MET A 240 20.13 9.84 1.67
CA MET A 240 20.02 8.74 0.70
C MET A 240 21.18 8.77 -0.31
N TYR A 241 21.64 7.62 -0.77
CA TYR A 241 22.69 7.52 -1.79
C TYR A 241 22.18 8.12 -3.12
N PRO A 242 22.95 8.99 -3.80
CA PRO A 242 22.45 9.72 -4.96
C PRO A 242 22.25 8.82 -6.18
N ILE A 243 21.05 8.84 -6.75
CA ILE A 243 20.73 8.19 -8.03
C ILE A 243 21.11 9.15 -9.16
N ILE A 244 22.16 8.80 -9.92
CA ILE A 244 22.71 9.65 -10.99
C ILE A 244 22.66 8.88 -12.31
N TYR A 245 22.03 9.45 -13.33
CA TYR A 245 21.97 8.88 -14.68
C TYR A 245 22.98 9.56 -15.62
N ASN A 246 23.80 8.78 -16.32
CA ASN A 246 24.67 9.27 -17.38
C ASN A 246 23.97 9.14 -18.74
N GLY A 247 23.56 10.29 -19.29
CA GLY A 247 22.83 10.36 -20.56
C GLY A 247 23.62 9.92 -21.80
N HIS A 248 24.94 9.75 -21.71
CA HIS A 248 25.78 9.23 -22.80
C HIS A 248 25.85 7.69 -22.76
N SER A 249 26.42 7.10 -21.69
CA SER A 249 26.52 5.64 -21.56
C SER A 249 25.19 4.92 -21.30
N LYS A 250 24.11 5.70 -21.05
CA LYS A 250 22.77 5.21 -20.68
C LYS A 250 22.74 4.38 -19.38
N GLN A 251 23.76 4.51 -18.55
CA GLN A 251 23.89 3.81 -17.27
C GLN A 251 23.57 4.74 -16.09
N TYR A 252 23.03 4.17 -15.03
CA TYR A 252 23.04 4.82 -13.72
C TYR A 252 24.38 4.56 -13.01
N MET A 253 24.78 5.48 -12.14
CA MET A 253 25.88 5.25 -11.21
C MET A 253 25.48 4.08 -10.28
N PRO A 254 26.25 2.98 -10.25
CA PRO A 254 25.93 1.85 -9.40
C PRO A 254 25.90 2.22 -7.91
N ILE A 255 25.02 1.56 -7.16
CA ILE A 255 24.89 1.75 -5.71
C ILE A 255 25.71 0.66 -5.00
N PRO A 256 26.53 0.99 -3.97
CA PRO A 256 27.30 0.01 -3.22
C PRO A 256 26.41 -1.06 -2.59
N LYS A 257 26.62 -2.33 -2.95
CA LYS A 257 25.87 -3.46 -2.40
C LYS A 257 25.97 -3.56 -0.87
N ARG A 258 27.07 -3.11 -0.27
CA ARG A 258 27.34 -3.16 1.18
C ARG A 258 27.35 -1.77 1.81
N ALA A 259 26.68 -1.65 2.95
CA ALA A 259 26.67 -0.47 3.82
C ALA A 259 27.69 -0.54 4.98
N ASN A 260 28.37 -1.68 5.16
CA ASN A 260 29.36 -1.94 6.22
C ASN A 260 30.79 -2.17 5.69
N LEU A 261 31.23 -1.35 4.74
CA LEU A 261 32.57 -1.41 4.14
C LEU A 261 33.64 -1.07 5.19
N PRO A 262 34.66 -1.91 5.40
CA PRO A 262 35.79 -1.58 6.25
C PRO A 262 36.67 -0.50 5.58
N LYS A 263 37.48 0.21 6.37
CA LYS A 263 38.59 1.00 5.81
C LYS A 263 39.63 0.06 5.20
N ALA A 264 40.23 0.48 4.09
CA ALA A 264 41.37 -0.23 3.50
C ALA A 264 42.69 0.18 4.14
N ASP A 265 43.53 -0.80 4.45
CA ASP A 265 44.90 -0.56 4.95
C ASP A 265 45.80 0.07 3.88
N ASN A 266 45.63 -0.38 2.62
CA ASN A 266 46.38 0.10 1.45
C ASN A 266 45.41 0.49 0.32
N PRO A 267 44.85 1.72 0.33
CA PRO A 267 44.07 2.25 -0.78
C PRO A 267 44.87 2.25 -2.08
N VAL A 268 44.25 1.88 -3.21
CA VAL A 268 44.94 1.90 -4.51
C VAL A 268 45.35 3.32 -4.92
N ASP A 269 46.45 3.47 -5.65
CA ASP A 269 46.82 4.76 -6.23
C ASP A 269 45.87 5.20 -7.35
N TRP A 270 45.66 6.51 -7.46
CA TRP A 270 44.92 7.14 -8.54
C TRP A 270 45.72 8.33 -9.07
N ASP A 271 46.07 8.30 -10.35
CA ASP A 271 46.96 9.25 -11.01
C ASP A 271 46.44 9.60 -12.43
N SER A 272 47.16 10.47 -13.13
CA SER A 272 46.80 10.90 -14.49
C SER A 272 46.83 9.77 -15.52
N TYR A 273 47.69 8.76 -15.37
CA TYR A 273 47.79 7.63 -16.28
C TYR A 273 46.59 6.69 -16.13
N LYS A 274 46.23 6.34 -14.89
CA LYS A 274 45.04 5.54 -14.57
C LYS A 274 43.75 6.24 -15.00
N ARG A 275 43.69 7.57 -14.82
CA ARG A 275 42.60 8.41 -15.34
C ARG A 275 42.51 8.38 -16.87
N ALA A 276 43.64 8.50 -17.58
CA ALA A 276 43.67 8.42 -19.04
C ALA A 276 43.26 7.04 -19.57
N ALA A 277 43.70 5.96 -18.91
CA ALA A 277 43.30 4.60 -19.24
C ALA A 277 41.78 4.38 -19.10
N TYR A 278 41.17 4.89 -18.01
CA TYR A 278 39.72 4.85 -17.85
C TYR A 278 38.99 5.61 -18.98
N ILE A 279 39.47 6.81 -19.33
CA ILE A 279 38.86 7.62 -20.40
C ILE A 279 38.95 6.92 -21.75
N ALA A 280 40.10 6.31 -22.06
CA ALA A 280 40.27 5.52 -23.28
C ALA A 280 39.29 4.33 -23.32
N GLN A 281 39.18 3.57 -22.22
CA GLN A 281 38.24 2.45 -22.11
C GLN A 281 36.78 2.90 -22.19
N TYR A 282 36.43 4.05 -21.62
CA TYR A 282 35.07 4.61 -21.70
C TYR A 282 34.71 4.97 -23.15
N ILE A 283 35.65 5.58 -23.88
CA ILE A 283 35.46 5.95 -25.30
C ILE A 283 35.36 4.70 -26.19
N ASP A 284 36.15 3.66 -25.91
CA ASP A 284 36.08 2.36 -26.60
C ASP A 284 34.74 1.65 -26.34
N THR A 285 34.25 1.68 -25.10
CA THR A 285 33.02 0.99 -24.67
C THR A 285 31.73 1.69 -25.12
N TYR A 286 31.70 3.03 -25.05
CA TYR A 286 30.46 3.82 -25.23
C TYR A 286 30.52 4.85 -26.36
N GLY A 287 31.66 4.99 -27.05
CA GLY A 287 31.91 6.07 -28.00
C GLY A 287 32.45 7.35 -27.35
N ASN A 288 32.90 8.30 -28.16
CA ASN A 288 33.38 9.59 -27.66
C ASN A 288 32.19 10.51 -27.31
N PRO A 289 32.02 10.92 -26.04
CA PRO A 289 30.91 11.77 -25.63
C PRO A 289 30.99 13.22 -26.11
N GLY A 290 32.16 13.68 -26.61
CA GLY A 290 32.37 15.05 -27.08
C GLY A 290 32.39 16.13 -25.99
N TRP A 291 32.28 15.76 -24.70
CA TRP A 291 32.45 16.70 -23.59
C TRP A 291 33.93 17.00 -23.31
N ASP A 292 34.21 18.11 -22.63
CA ASP A 292 35.54 18.33 -22.05
C ASP A 292 35.71 17.44 -20.81
N TRP A 293 36.68 16.52 -20.89
CA TRP A 293 37.05 15.68 -19.77
C TRP A 293 37.70 16.47 -18.63
N SER A 294 38.20 17.70 -18.81
CA SER A 294 38.82 18.48 -17.73
C SER A 294 37.81 18.87 -16.62
N GLU A 295 36.55 19.06 -17.01
CA GLU A 295 35.38 19.37 -16.16
C GLU A 295 34.72 18.13 -15.54
N ALA A 296 35.20 16.93 -15.89
CA ALA A 296 34.72 15.66 -15.35
C ALA A 296 35.70 15.06 -14.33
N ASP A 297 35.17 14.63 -13.19
CA ASP A 297 35.89 13.78 -12.25
C ASP A 297 35.51 12.32 -12.50
N ILE A 298 36.45 11.39 -12.34
CA ILE A 298 36.15 9.96 -12.35
C ILE A 298 35.97 9.53 -10.89
N HIS A 299 34.76 9.13 -10.54
CA HIS A 299 34.37 8.76 -9.19
C HIS A 299 34.53 7.26 -8.96
N HIS A 300 35.15 6.89 -7.84
CA HIS A 300 35.21 5.51 -7.34
C HIS A 300 33.92 5.17 -6.59
N ILE A 301 33.06 4.33 -7.19
CA ILE A 301 31.74 3.95 -6.66
C ILE A 301 31.83 3.41 -5.23
N ILE A 302 32.73 2.45 -5.00
CA ILE A 302 33.30 2.20 -3.67
C ILE A 302 34.59 3.03 -3.62
N PRO A 303 34.74 4.00 -2.69
CA PRO A 303 35.96 4.80 -2.61
C PRO A 303 37.18 3.97 -2.23
N ARG A 304 38.35 4.42 -2.69
CA ARG A 304 39.64 3.77 -2.44
C ARG A 304 39.94 3.58 -0.94
N ALA A 305 39.49 4.52 -0.11
CA ALA A 305 39.60 4.46 1.36
C ALA A 305 38.79 3.30 2.00
N TYR A 306 37.85 2.71 1.27
CA TYR A 306 36.98 1.60 1.70
C TYR A 306 37.18 0.33 0.84
N GLY A 307 38.36 0.18 0.23
CA GLY A 307 38.72 -1.01 -0.55
C GLY A 307 38.33 -0.96 -2.04
N GLY A 308 37.85 0.19 -2.51
CA GLY A 308 37.60 0.43 -3.93
C GLY A 308 38.86 0.31 -4.78
N ASN A 309 38.76 -0.41 -5.90
CA ASN A 309 39.84 -0.58 -6.86
C ASN A 309 39.66 0.33 -8.10
N ASN A 310 40.58 0.25 -9.04
CA ASN A 310 40.54 1.01 -10.29
C ASN A 310 39.93 0.22 -11.46
N SER A 311 39.06 -0.77 -11.21
CA SER A 311 38.36 -1.46 -12.30
C SER A 311 37.33 -0.53 -12.94
N PHE A 312 37.04 -0.74 -14.22
CA PHE A 312 36.06 0.05 -14.97
C PHE A 312 34.68 0.06 -14.27
N ASP A 313 34.23 -1.09 -13.78
CA ASP A 313 32.95 -1.24 -13.08
C ASP A 313 32.89 -0.57 -11.70
N ASN A 314 34.03 -0.20 -11.11
CA ASN A 314 34.10 0.62 -9.90
C ASN A 314 34.30 2.12 -10.19
N LEU A 315 34.31 2.53 -11.45
CA LEU A 315 34.61 3.90 -11.88
C LEU A 315 33.47 4.49 -12.72
N PHE A 316 32.99 5.69 -12.34
CA PHE A 316 31.90 6.37 -13.03
C PHE A 316 32.27 7.84 -13.33
N PRO A 317 32.02 8.37 -14.54
CA PRO A 317 32.36 9.74 -14.86
C PRO A 317 31.24 10.68 -14.42
N LEU A 318 31.59 11.69 -13.62
CA LEU A 318 30.66 12.68 -13.08
C LEU A 318 31.11 14.09 -13.46
N PRO A 319 30.18 15.02 -13.76
CA PRO A 319 30.49 16.44 -13.77
C PRO A 319 31.09 16.84 -12.40
N ARG A 320 32.18 17.59 -12.40
CA ARG A 320 32.93 17.93 -11.18
C ARG A 320 32.04 18.48 -10.06
N GLN A 321 31.07 19.33 -10.40
CA GLN A 321 30.12 19.88 -9.43
C GLN A 321 29.32 18.79 -8.70
N ILE A 322 28.77 17.81 -9.44
CA ILE A 322 27.99 16.70 -8.87
C ILE A 322 28.85 15.82 -7.96
N HIS A 323 30.07 15.50 -8.41
CA HIS A 323 31.02 14.73 -7.62
C HIS A 323 31.36 15.43 -6.29
N GLN A 324 31.69 16.73 -6.34
CA GLN A 324 32.19 17.48 -5.19
C GLN A 324 31.08 17.98 -4.24
N GLN A 325 29.88 18.28 -4.74
CA GLN A 325 28.80 18.88 -3.93
C GLN A 325 27.73 17.87 -3.49
N ILE A 326 27.66 16.68 -4.10
CA ILE A 326 26.65 15.66 -3.76
C ILE A 326 27.32 14.35 -3.30
N VAL A 327 28.17 13.76 -4.14
CA VAL A 327 28.70 12.41 -3.89
C VAL A 327 29.78 12.40 -2.80
N ASN A 328 30.72 13.34 -2.82
CA ASN A 328 31.76 13.45 -1.80
C ASN A 328 31.21 13.79 -0.39
N PRO A 329 30.22 14.70 -0.24
CA PRO A 329 29.54 14.91 1.05
C PRO A 329 28.80 13.67 1.56
N TRP A 330 28.19 12.88 0.67
CA TRP A 330 27.56 11.62 1.07
C TRP A 330 28.57 10.66 1.71
N TRP A 331 29.70 10.43 1.03
CA TRP A 331 30.79 9.56 1.53
C TRP A 331 31.53 10.14 2.74
N SER A 332 31.60 11.46 2.89
CA SER A 332 32.17 12.10 4.08
C SER A 332 31.35 11.83 5.34
N ALA A 333 30.05 11.54 5.17
CA ALA A 333 29.12 11.14 6.20
C ALA A 333 28.87 9.62 6.27
N TYR A 334 29.70 8.79 5.61
CA TYR A 334 29.65 7.33 5.69
C TYR A 334 29.94 6.80 7.10
#